data_AF-A0A8T3PV68-F1
#
_entry.id   AF-A0A8T3PV68-F1
#
_cell.length_a   1.000
_cell.length_b   1.000
_cell.length_c   1.000
_cell.angle_alpha   90.00
_cell.angle_beta   90.00
_cell.angle_gamma   90.00
#
_symmetry.space_group_name_H-M   'P 1'
#
loop_
_entity.id
_entity.type
_entity.pdbx_description
1 polymer ?
#
loop_
_entity_poly.entity_id
_entity_poly.type
_entity_poly.pdbx_seq_one_letter_code
_entity_poly.pdbx_strand_id
1 'polypeptide(L)'
;MKFLTRKGYLIEEQGMTYLADPAPETALGPLQQAACTYRIALGPRAGQKVLSFQTVSTREPPPTPVRCVNAQGFSLHAEVCCAAHERKKLEHLCRYITRPAIANERLRLNRAGDVVLQLKSPYHDGTTHVVMSPLEFMQRLAALVPRPRPHLIRFHGVLAPNARLRPEIIPSVPLNAHPPSADPAEAPPPAAPARLSWARLLKRVFDIDIGQCPQCGGPLTILAAIEDPTVIDKILSHLGLSARAPPRSPARSFDRFQMA
;
A
#
# COMPACT_ATOMS: atom_id res chain seq x y z
N MET A 1 -0.69 33.25 14.97
CA MET A 1 -1.81 32.55 14.30
C MET A 1 -2.95 33.50 13.88
N LYS A 2 -3.64 34.19 14.81
CA LYS A 2 -4.80 35.08 14.49
C LYS A 2 -4.52 36.17 13.42
N PHE A 3 -3.33 36.77 13.42
CA PHE A 3 -2.94 37.78 12.42
C PHE A 3 -2.88 37.24 10.99
N LEU A 4 -2.45 35.98 10.82
CA LEU A 4 -2.27 35.36 9.50
C LEU A 4 -3.60 34.89 8.89
N THR A 5 -4.51 34.36 9.72
CA THR A 5 -5.90 34.08 9.32
C THR A 5 -6.63 35.36 8.91
N ARG A 6 -6.42 36.46 9.65
CA ARG A 6 -7.03 37.78 9.35
C ARG A 6 -6.48 38.44 8.08
N LYS A 7 -5.23 38.10 7.69
CA LYS A 7 -4.59 38.56 6.45
C LYS A 7 -4.86 37.65 5.25
N GLY A 8 -5.69 36.61 5.39
CA GLY A 8 -6.08 35.73 4.28
C GLY A 8 -5.00 34.71 3.87
N TYR A 9 -3.90 34.60 4.62
CA TYR A 9 -2.88 33.57 4.39
C TYR A 9 -3.29 32.19 4.92
N LEU A 10 -4.50 32.07 5.49
CA LEU A 10 -5.04 30.85 6.10
C LEU A 10 -6.53 30.77 5.74
N ILE A 11 -6.90 29.75 4.95
CA ILE A 11 -8.25 29.58 4.38
C ILE A 11 -8.94 28.37 5.01
N GLU A 12 -10.11 28.59 5.60
CA GLU A 12 -11.03 27.52 6.05
C GLU A 12 -12.04 27.24 4.93
N GLU A 13 -12.10 26.00 4.42
CA GLU A 13 -13.11 25.60 3.42
C GLU A 13 -14.22 24.76 4.05
N GLN A 14 -15.44 25.08 3.63
CA GLN A 14 -16.66 24.32 3.89
C GLN A 14 -16.97 23.41 2.68
N GLY A 15 -17.48 22.19 2.92
CA GLY A 15 -18.26 21.48 1.90
C GLY A 15 -17.66 20.24 1.20
N MET A 16 -16.81 19.43 1.85
CA MET A 16 -16.49 18.09 1.31
C MET A 16 -17.00 16.96 2.22
N THR A 17 -17.89 16.14 1.66
CA THR A 17 -18.44 14.92 2.28
C THR A 17 -17.61 13.74 1.80
N TYR A 18 -17.01 13.00 2.72
CA TYR A 18 -16.16 11.85 2.44
C TYR A 18 -16.89 10.55 2.79
N LEU A 19 -16.68 9.50 2.00
CA LEU A 19 -17.14 8.14 2.29
C LEU A 19 -16.48 7.66 3.59
N ALA A 20 -17.22 7.74 4.70
CA ALA A 20 -16.83 7.13 5.97
C ALA A 20 -17.28 5.66 5.95
N ASP A 21 -16.34 4.76 6.26
CA ASP A 21 -16.61 3.33 6.47
C ASP A 21 -17.33 3.15 7.83
N PRO A 22 -18.54 2.57 7.89
CA PRO A 22 -19.38 2.55 9.11
C PRO A 22 -18.99 1.48 10.15
N ALA A 23 -17.77 0.92 10.10
CA ALA A 23 -17.35 -0.13 11.03
C ALA A 23 -17.09 0.40 12.45
N PRO A 24 -17.37 -0.39 13.51
CA PRO A 24 -17.38 0.08 14.90
C PRO A 24 -16.02 0.67 15.35
N GLU A 25 -16.13 1.74 16.12
CA GLU A 25 -15.08 2.70 16.43
C GLU A 25 -13.84 2.09 17.10
N THR A 26 -12.77 1.94 16.33
CA THR A 26 -11.41 1.89 16.86
C THR A 26 -10.88 3.32 17.02
N ALA A 27 -10.03 3.57 18.03
CA ALA A 27 -9.37 4.87 18.24
C ALA A 27 -8.69 5.49 17.00
N LEU A 28 -8.36 4.67 15.98
CA LEU A 28 -7.78 5.11 14.72
C LEU A 28 -8.77 5.73 13.73
N GLY A 29 -10.07 5.43 13.82
CA GLY A 29 -11.07 5.89 12.86
C GLY A 29 -11.14 7.42 12.77
N PRO A 30 -11.30 8.13 13.90
CA PRO A 30 -11.27 9.60 13.92
C PRO A 30 -9.95 10.18 13.40
N LEU A 31 -8.81 9.53 13.71
CA LEU A 31 -7.50 9.97 13.22
C LEU A 31 -7.40 9.87 11.70
N GLN A 32 -7.87 8.76 11.13
CA GLN A 32 -7.88 8.52 9.68
C GLN A 32 -8.81 9.49 8.95
N GLN A 33 -10.01 9.71 9.49
CA GLN A 33 -10.97 10.66 8.92
C GLN A 33 -10.42 12.10 8.94
N ALA A 34 -9.83 12.53 10.05
CA ALA A 34 -9.19 13.84 10.15
C ALA A 34 -7.98 13.96 9.20
N ALA A 35 -7.18 12.91 9.07
CA ALA A 35 -6.02 12.90 8.18
C ALA A 35 -6.42 13.09 6.71
N CYS A 36 -7.43 12.34 6.23
CA CYS A 36 -7.95 12.43 4.86
C CYS A 36 -8.61 13.78 4.53
N THR A 37 -9.12 14.49 5.55
CA THR A 37 -9.76 15.81 5.41
C THR A 37 -8.81 16.97 5.71
N TYR A 38 -7.51 16.71 5.89
CA TYR A 38 -6.50 17.69 6.31
C TYR A 38 -6.82 18.41 7.64
N ARG A 39 -7.61 17.79 8.51
CA ARG A 39 -7.99 18.30 9.84
C ARG A 39 -7.19 17.68 10.97
N ILE A 40 -7.29 18.28 12.14
CA ILE A 40 -6.70 17.84 13.41
C ILE A 40 -7.74 16.99 14.16
N ALA A 41 -7.37 15.79 14.60
CA ALA A 41 -8.30 14.92 15.32
C ALA A 41 -8.35 15.22 16.83
N LEU A 42 -7.19 15.44 17.45
CA LEU A 42 -7.01 15.55 18.89
C LEU A 42 -6.33 16.87 19.29
N GLY A 43 -6.55 17.29 20.54
CA GLY A 43 -5.92 18.46 21.14
C GLY A 43 -6.73 19.75 21.00
N PRO A 44 -6.17 20.90 21.42
CA PRO A 44 -6.90 22.17 21.55
C PRO A 44 -7.39 22.75 20.22
N ARG A 45 -6.88 22.24 19.09
CA ARG A 45 -7.21 22.67 17.74
C ARG A 45 -7.96 21.59 16.95
N ALA A 46 -8.57 20.62 17.63
CA ALA A 46 -9.38 19.59 17.00
C ALA A 46 -10.44 20.19 16.06
N GLY A 47 -10.62 19.56 14.91
CA GLY A 47 -11.51 20.03 13.83
C GLY A 47 -10.90 21.08 12.89
N GLN A 48 -9.85 21.80 13.30
CA GLN A 48 -9.21 22.82 12.45
C GLN A 48 -8.31 22.18 11.38
N LYS A 49 -8.08 22.91 10.27
CA LYS A 49 -7.05 22.55 9.29
C LYS A 49 -5.66 22.75 9.90
N VAL A 50 -4.72 21.91 9.48
CA VAL A 50 -3.31 22.10 9.84
C VAL A 50 -2.76 23.34 9.16
N LEU A 51 -1.82 24.02 9.83
CA LEU A 51 -1.28 25.28 9.33
C LEU A 51 -0.36 25.00 8.14
N SER A 52 -0.67 25.63 7.01
CA SER A 52 0.21 25.71 5.86
C SER A 52 0.97 27.03 5.88
N PHE A 53 2.26 26.98 5.52
CA PHE A 53 3.06 28.17 5.30
C PHE A 53 3.25 28.35 3.79
N GLN A 54 2.73 29.47 3.27
CA GLN A 54 2.80 29.83 1.86
C GLN A 54 3.93 30.84 1.66
N THR A 55 5.03 30.41 1.05
CA THR A 55 6.22 31.27 0.83
C THR A 55 6.45 31.61 -0.63
N VAL A 56 5.67 31.02 -1.53
CA VAL A 56 5.77 31.20 -2.97
C VAL A 56 4.40 31.66 -3.46
N SER A 57 4.37 32.51 -4.48
CA SER A 57 3.12 32.91 -5.10
C SER A 57 2.37 31.70 -5.66
N THR A 58 1.04 31.74 -5.55
CA THR A 58 0.14 30.78 -6.18
C THR A 58 0.45 30.70 -7.68
N ARG A 59 0.55 29.47 -8.19
CA ARG A 59 0.76 29.20 -9.61
C ARG A 59 -0.54 28.70 -10.22
N GLU A 60 -0.80 29.07 -11.47
CA GLU A 60 -1.87 28.44 -12.23
C GLU A 60 -1.62 26.93 -12.37
N PRO A 61 -2.67 26.11 -12.23
CA PRO A 61 -2.53 24.67 -12.39
C PRO A 61 -2.04 24.35 -13.81
N PRO A 62 -1.03 23.48 -13.97
CA PRO A 62 -0.63 23.05 -15.30
C PRO A 62 -1.80 22.34 -16.00
N PRO A 63 -1.88 22.39 -17.33
CA PRO A 63 -2.88 21.64 -18.07
C PRO A 63 -2.79 20.16 -17.70
N THR A 64 -3.96 19.50 -17.59
CA THR A 64 -4.03 18.07 -17.30
C THR A 64 -3.21 17.30 -18.34
N PRO A 65 -2.22 16.49 -17.93
CA PRO A 65 -1.42 15.72 -18.86
C PRO A 65 -2.29 14.77 -19.68
N VAL A 66 -1.80 14.40 -20.86
CA VAL A 66 -2.47 13.42 -21.72
C VAL A 66 -2.66 12.11 -20.94
N ARG A 67 -3.86 11.50 -21.04
CA ARG A 67 -4.22 10.27 -20.31
C ARG A 67 -4.17 10.39 -18.78
N CYS A 68 -4.37 11.58 -18.24
CA CYS A 68 -4.63 11.80 -16.82
C CYS A 68 -6.09 12.19 -16.58
N VAL A 69 -6.72 11.59 -15.56
CA VAL A 69 -8.08 11.96 -15.14
C VAL A 69 -8.12 12.11 -13.63
N ASN A 70 -8.80 13.16 -13.16
CA ASN A 70 -9.18 13.33 -11.76
C ASN A 70 -10.70 13.22 -11.67
N ALA A 71 -11.20 12.19 -11.01
CA ALA A 71 -12.64 11.95 -10.88
C ALA A 71 -12.96 11.36 -9.50
N GLN A 72 -14.03 11.86 -8.87
CA GLN A 72 -14.55 11.33 -7.59
C GLN A 72 -13.49 11.23 -6.48
N GLY A 73 -12.54 12.17 -6.43
CA GLY A 73 -11.46 12.17 -5.43
C GLY A 73 -10.28 11.23 -5.74
N PHE A 74 -10.29 10.56 -6.89
CA PHE A 74 -9.19 9.73 -7.37
C PHE A 74 -8.47 10.41 -8.53
N SER A 75 -7.16 10.22 -8.60
CA SER A 75 -6.33 10.58 -9.75
C SER A 75 -5.80 9.31 -10.43
N LEU A 76 -5.92 9.24 -11.75
CA LEU A 76 -5.37 8.16 -12.56
C LEU A 76 -4.43 8.74 -13.62
N HIS A 77 -3.20 8.24 -13.65
CA HIS A 77 -2.20 8.57 -14.66
C HIS A 77 -1.93 7.33 -15.53
N ALA A 78 -2.60 7.23 -16.69
CA ALA A 78 -2.57 6.02 -17.51
C ALA A 78 -1.42 5.96 -18.54
N GLU A 79 -0.55 6.96 -18.59
CA GLU A 79 0.58 7.00 -19.53
C GLU A 79 1.82 6.19 -19.08
N VAL A 80 1.99 5.96 -17.77
CA VAL A 80 3.19 5.28 -17.26
C VAL A 80 3.10 3.78 -17.53
N CYS A 81 3.79 3.29 -18.56
CA CYS A 81 4.01 1.86 -18.82
C CYS A 81 5.48 1.48 -18.61
N CYS A 82 5.78 0.24 -18.25
CA CYS A 82 7.15 -0.28 -18.19
C CYS A 82 7.25 -1.58 -18.96
N ALA A 83 7.99 -1.60 -20.07
CA ALA A 83 8.22 -2.82 -20.84
C ALA A 83 9.23 -3.75 -20.13
N ALA A 84 9.20 -5.04 -20.46
CA ALA A 84 10.01 -6.06 -19.79
C ALA A 84 11.53 -5.78 -19.85
N HIS A 85 12.00 -5.15 -20.94
CA HIS A 85 13.42 -4.82 -21.16
C HIS A 85 13.84 -3.49 -20.50
N GLU A 86 12.91 -2.65 -20.04
CA GLU A 86 13.20 -1.33 -19.47
C GLU A 86 13.62 -1.42 -17.99
N ARG A 87 14.71 -2.13 -17.70
CA ARG A 87 15.15 -2.42 -16.32
C ARG A 87 15.36 -1.16 -15.46
N LYS A 88 15.90 -0.08 -16.04
CA LYS A 88 16.10 1.21 -15.35
C LYS A 88 14.78 1.88 -14.96
N LYS A 89 13.75 1.77 -15.81
CA LYS A 89 12.42 2.34 -15.56
C LYS A 89 11.69 1.55 -14.48
N LEU A 90 11.80 0.22 -14.52
CA LEU A 90 11.30 -0.65 -13.47
C LEU A 90 11.97 -0.35 -12.13
N GLU A 91 13.29 -0.19 -12.11
CA GLU A 91 14.04 0.22 -10.91
C GLU A 91 13.53 1.55 -10.34
N HIS A 92 13.28 2.55 -11.19
CA HIS A 92 12.71 3.82 -10.76
C HIS A 92 11.32 3.66 -10.13
N LEU A 93 10.45 2.85 -10.73
CA LEU A 93 9.13 2.54 -10.20
C LEU A 93 9.22 1.81 -8.85
N CYS A 94 10.11 0.83 -8.73
CA CYS A 94 10.36 0.13 -7.47
C CYS A 94 10.83 1.10 -6.39
N ARG A 95 11.80 1.98 -6.69
CA ARG A 95 12.28 3.02 -5.77
C ARG A 95 11.16 3.96 -5.32
N TYR A 96 10.24 4.29 -6.21
CA TYR A 96 9.06 5.10 -5.88
C TYR A 96 8.14 4.37 -4.90
N ILE A 97 7.81 3.11 -5.17
CA ILE A 97 6.94 2.28 -4.31
C ILE A 97 7.56 2.08 -2.93
N THR A 98 8.87 1.86 -2.86
CA THR A 98 9.58 1.64 -1.59
C THR A 98 10.01 2.93 -0.89
N ARG A 99 9.60 4.11 -1.39
CA ARG A 99 10.03 5.37 -0.82
C ARG A 99 9.39 5.59 0.57
N PRO A 100 10.17 5.95 1.61
CA PRO A 100 9.60 6.33 2.88
C PRO A 100 8.64 7.51 2.75
N ALA A 101 7.55 7.51 3.54
CA ALA A 101 6.53 8.56 3.50
C ALA A 101 7.10 9.97 3.82
N ILE A 102 8.09 10.03 4.72
CA ILE A 102 8.70 11.28 5.20
C ILE A 102 10.23 11.18 5.08
N ALA A 103 10.88 12.28 4.72
CA ALA A 103 12.34 12.39 4.75
C ALA A 103 12.76 13.22 5.97
N ASN A 104 13.70 12.70 6.78
CA ASN A 104 14.14 13.34 8.02
C ASN A 104 14.71 14.75 7.79
N GLU A 105 15.40 14.98 6.67
CA GLU A 105 15.96 16.29 6.31
C GLU A 105 14.91 17.40 6.16
N ARG A 106 13.67 17.01 5.85
CA ARG A 106 12.52 17.90 5.65
C ARG A 106 11.69 18.08 6.93
N LEU A 107 12.07 17.45 8.04
CA LEU A 107 11.38 17.53 9.32
C LEU A 107 12.25 18.29 10.31
N ARG A 108 11.73 19.38 10.88
CA ARG A 108 12.44 20.21 11.87
C ARG A 108 11.51 20.65 12.98
N LEU A 109 12.08 21.04 14.12
CA LEU A 109 11.36 21.76 15.17
C LEU A 109 11.60 23.26 15.05
N ASN A 110 10.57 24.07 15.25
CA ASN A 110 10.72 25.52 15.37
C ASN A 110 11.07 25.93 16.82
N ARG A 111 11.28 27.23 17.05
CA ARG A 111 11.58 27.76 18.40
C ARG A 111 10.44 27.56 19.41
N ALA A 112 9.21 27.41 18.94
CA ALA A 112 8.04 27.14 19.79
C ALA A 112 7.86 25.65 20.11
N GLY A 113 8.70 24.77 19.56
CA GLY A 113 8.59 23.32 19.71
C GLY A 113 7.59 22.66 18.75
N ASP A 114 7.05 23.39 17.77
CA ASP A 114 6.19 22.81 16.74
C ASP A 114 7.03 22.09 15.68
N VAL A 115 6.43 21.03 15.14
CA VAL A 115 6.96 20.26 14.02
C VAL A 115 6.68 21.00 12.71
N VAL A 116 7.75 21.26 11.96
CA VAL A 116 7.73 21.87 10.63
C VAL A 116 8.13 20.82 9.60
N LEU A 117 7.20 20.47 8.72
CA LEU A 117 7.42 19.57 7.60
C LEU A 117 7.52 20.36 6.30
N GLN A 118 8.67 20.32 5.65
CA GLN A 118 8.89 20.91 4.34
C GLN A 118 8.41 19.97 3.22
N LEU A 119 7.61 20.50 2.30
CA LEU A 119 7.15 19.76 1.13
C LEU A 119 8.30 19.56 0.13
N LYS A 120 8.30 18.43 -0.59
CA LYS A 120 9.31 18.16 -1.64
C LYS A 120 9.24 19.22 -2.75
N SER A 121 8.01 19.58 -3.10
CA SER A 121 7.69 20.57 -4.11
C SER A 121 6.56 21.43 -3.54
N PRO A 122 6.60 22.76 -3.73
CA PRO A 122 5.50 23.64 -3.36
C PRO A 122 4.19 23.15 -3.97
N TYR A 123 3.10 23.26 -3.23
CA TYR A 123 1.76 23.09 -3.78
C TYR A 123 1.39 24.28 -4.67
N HIS A 124 0.33 24.09 -5.48
CA HIS A 124 -0.15 25.11 -6.41
C HIS A 124 -0.56 26.41 -5.69
N ASP A 125 -1.10 26.29 -4.48
CA ASP A 125 -1.50 27.38 -3.58
C ASP A 125 -0.32 28.11 -2.92
N GLY A 126 0.91 27.77 -3.30
CA GLY A 126 2.13 28.37 -2.74
C GLY A 126 2.57 27.74 -1.42
N THR A 127 1.86 26.74 -0.89
CA THR A 127 2.22 26.07 0.36
C THR A 127 3.55 25.34 0.19
N THR A 128 4.51 25.62 1.08
CA THR A 128 5.83 25.00 1.09
C THR A 128 6.12 24.22 2.35
N HIS A 129 5.50 24.60 3.48
CA HIS A 129 5.66 23.91 4.75
C HIS A 129 4.31 23.65 5.40
N VAL A 130 4.26 22.60 6.20
CA VAL A 130 3.15 22.28 7.08
C VAL A 130 3.64 22.36 8.52
N VAL A 131 2.99 23.16 9.35
CA VAL A 131 3.37 23.39 10.75
C VAL A 131 2.30 22.82 11.67
N MET A 132 2.74 22.03 12.64
CA MET A 132 1.84 21.32 13.54
C MET A 132 2.47 21.09 14.91
N SER A 133 1.67 21.01 15.96
CA SER A 133 2.19 20.63 17.27
C SER A 133 2.71 19.17 17.26
N PRO A 134 3.58 18.76 18.20
CA PRO A 134 4.05 17.38 18.27
C PRO A 134 2.91 16.34 18.34
N LEU A 135 1.85 16.64 19.09
CA LEU A 135 0.67 15.78 19.15
C LEU A 135 -0.05 15.70 17.80
N GLU A 136 -0.21 16.85 17.12
CA GLU A 136 -0.81 16.91 15.79
C GLU A 136 -0.01 16.12 14.73
N PHE A 137 1.31 16.05 14.88
CA PHE A 137 2.18 15.23 14.04
C PHE A 137 2.01 13.74 14.35
N MET A 138 2.05 13.36 15.63
CA MET A 138 1.94 11.97 16.06
C MET A 138 0.61 11.33 15.65
N GLN A 139 -0.51 12.05 15.75
CA GLN A 139 -1.80 11.52 15.30
C GLN A 139 -1.83 11.23 13.79
N ARG A 140 -1.12 12.01 12.97
CA ARG A 140 -1.02 11.78 11.51
C ARG A 140 -0.17 10.57 11.19
N LEU A 141 0.92 10.36 11.94
CA LEU A 141 1.72 9.14 11.83
C LEU A 141 0.92 7.91 12.24
N ALA A 142 0.15 8.01 13.33
CA ALA A 142 -0.70 6.92 13.79
C ALA A 142 -1.78 6.55 12.75
N ALA A 143 -2.34 7.54 12.05
CA ALA A 143 -3.32 7.30 10.98
C ALA A 143 -2.78 6.47 9.80
N LEU A 144 -1.46 6.51 9.56
CA LEU A 144 -0.81 5.72 8.50
C LEU A 144 -0.61 4.25 8.88
N VAL A 145 -0.71 3.90 10.17
CA VAL A 145 -0.52 2.53 10.62
C VAL A 145 -1.78 1.73 10.29
N PRO A 146 -1.71 0.74 9.37
CA PRO A 146 -2.86 -0.07 9.08
C PRO A 146 -3.23 -0.93 10.29
N ARG A 147 -4.51 -1.30 10.39
CA ARG A 147 -4.97 -2.25 11.40
C ARG A 147 -4.20 -3.58 11.25
N PRO A 148 -4.11 -4.42 12.29
CA PRO A 148 -3.56 -5.77 12.13
C PRO A 148 -4.49 -6.66 11.32
N ARG A 149 -3.93 -7.48 10.42
CA ARG A 149 -4.64 -8.49 9.60
C ARG A 149 -5.55 -8.03 8.44
N PRO A 150 -5.64 -6.76 7.99
CA PRO A 150 -6.33 -6.40 6.76
C PRO A 150 -5.42 -6.63 5.55
N HIS A 151 -6.03 -6.91 4.40
CA HIS A 151 -5.34 -6.82 3.11
C HIS A 151 -5.04 -5.34 2.80
N LEU A 152 -3.75 -5.00 2.66
CA LEU A 152 -3.30 -3.63 2.36
C LEU A 152 -3.52 -3.25 0.89
N ILE A 153 -3.54 -4.24 0.01
CA ILE A 153 -3.81 -4.07 -1.41
C ILE A 153 -5.26 -4.52 -1.66
N ARG A 154 -6.11 -3.56 -2.02
CA ARG A 154 -7.48 -3.82 -2.44
C ARG A 154 -7.63 -3.40 -3.90
N PHE A 155 -8.08 -4.33 -4.74
CA PHE A 155 -8.39 -4.03 -6.13
C PHE A 155 -9.87 -3.69 -6.23
N HIS A 156 -10.19 -2.57 -6.89
CA HIS A 156 -11.56 -2.09 -7.07
C HIS A 156 -11.87 -1.90 -8.56
N GLY A 157 -13.16 -1.87 -8.88
CA GLY A 157 -13.66 -1.63 -10.25
C GLY A 157 -13.21 -2.73 -11.22
N VAL A 158 -12.97 -2.33 -12.47
CA VAL A 158 -12.60 -3.25 -13.56
C VAL A 158 -11.29 -4.01 -13.32
N LEU A 159 -10.38 -3.46 -12.49
CA LEU A 159 -9.10 -4.08 -12.17
C LEU A 159 -9.21 -5.17 -11.09
N ALA A 160 -10.37 -5.32 -10.42
CA ALA A 160 -10.56 -6.34 -9.41
C ALA A 160 -10.44 -7.77 -10.00
N PRO A 161 -9.87 -8.74 -9.26
CA PRO A 161 -9.75 -10.14 -9.72
C PRO A 161 -11.07 -10.78 -10.16
N ASN A 162 -12.19 -10.37 -9.58
CA ASN A 162 -13.53 -10.88 -9.87
C ASN A 162 -14.44 -9.83 -10.56
N ALA A 163 -13.87 -8.86 -11.28
CA ALA A 163 -14.67 -7.87 -12.00
C ALA A 163 -15.38 -8.52 -13.20
N ARG A 164 -16.67 -8.17 -13.42
CA ARG A 164 -17.45 -8.68 -14.57
C ARG A 164 -16.80 -8.38 -15.92
N LEU A 165 -16.21 -7.18 -16.05
CA LEU A 165 -15.53 -6.71 -17.27
C LEU A 165 -14.06 -7.16 -17.36
N ARG A 166 -13.58 -8.01 -16.44
CA ARG A 166 -12.20 -8.49 -16.44
C ARG A 166 -11.77 -9.18 -17.76
N PRO A 167 -12.62 -9.98 -18.42
CA PRO A 167 -12.27 -10.60 -19.71
C PRO A 167 -11.98 -9.59 -20.83
N GLU A 168 -12.56 -8.38 -20.76
CA GLU A 168 -12.40 -7.34 -21.78
C GLU A 168 -11.09 -6.55 -21.62
N ILE A 169 -10.56 -6.47 -20.41
CA ILE A 169 -9.36 -5.66 -20.09
C ILE A 169 -8.06 -6.47 -20.10
N ILE A 170 -8.13 -7.80 -19.93
CA ILE A 170 -6.95 -8.65 -19.99
C ILE A 170 -6.64 -8.87 -21.47
N PRO A 171 -5.45 -8.47 -21.95
CA PRO A 171 -5.05 -8.80 -23.31
C PRO A 171 -5.07 -10.32 -23.48
N SER A 172 -6.01 -10.82 -24.26
CA SER A 172 -6.02 -12.20 -24.71
C SER A 172 -4.73 -12.40 -25.52
N VAL A 173 -3.79 -13.21 -25.02
CA VAL A 173 -2.66 -13.63 -25.84
C VAL A 173 -3.26 -14.35 -27.05
N PRO A 174 -3.05 -13.86 -28.29
CA PRO A 174 -3.49 -14.61 -29.46
C PRO A 174 -2.80 -15.97 -29.40
N LEU A 175 -3.56 -17.05 -29.56
CA LEU A 175 -3.07 -18.44 -29.62
C LEU A 175 -2.06 -18.70 -30.76
N ASN A 176 -1.65 -17.68 -31.51
CA ASN A 176 -0.77 -17.77 -32.66
C ASN A 176 0.62 -17.21 -32.35
N ALA A 177 1.32 -17.80 -31.38
CA ALA A 177 2.77 -17.89 -31.45
C ALA A 177 3.07 -19.28 -32.00
N HIS A 178 3.37 -19.37 -33.30
CA HIS A 178 3.64 -20.62 -33.99
C HIS A 178 4.60 -21.53 -33.20
N PRO A 179 4.22 -22.77 -32.85
CA PRO A 179 5.22 -23.80 -32.58
C PRO A 179 5.93 -24.16 -33.91
N PRO A 180 7.25 -24.45 -33.91
CA PRO A 180 7.87 -25.06 -35.07
C PRO A 180 7.15 -26.39 -35.38
N SER A 181 6.81 -26.55 -36.65
CA SER A 181 6.03 -27.65 -37.23
C SER A 181 6.44 -29.04 -36.75
N ALA A 182 5.50 -29.76 -36.14
CA ALA A 182 5.46 -31.22 -36.13
C ALA A 182 3.99 -31.67 -36.15
N ASP A 183 3.63 -32.38 -37.22
CA ASP A 183 2.43 -33.13 -37.62
C ASP A 183 1.06 -32.98 -36.89
N PRO A 184 -0.06 -32.97 -37.65
CA PRO A 184 -1.40 -32.87 -37.11
C PRO A 184 -1.95 -34.25 -36.71
N ALA A 185 -1.76 -34.65 -35.46
CA ALA A 185 -2.57 -35.68 -34.83
C ALA A 185 -3.05 -35.18 -33.46
N GLU A 186 -4.31 -34.75 -33.43
CA GLU A 186 -5.17 -34.70 -32.24
C GLU A 186 -4.60 -33.96 -31.01
N ALA A 187 -4.40 -32.64 -31.12
CA ALA A 187 -4.23 -31.79 -29.95
C ALA A 187 -5.61 -31.48 -29.33
N PRO A 188 -5.85 -31.74 -28.04
CA PRO A 188 -7.09 -31.35 -27.37
C PRO A 188 -7.20 -29.81 -27.34
N PRO A 189 -8.43 -29.25 -27.25
CA PRO A 189 -8.63 -27.80 -27.24
C PRO A 189 -7.80 -27.14 -26.13
N PRO A 190 -7.35 -25.88 -26.32
CA PRO A 190 -6.52 -25.20 -25.33
C PRO A 190 -7.27 -25.16 -24.00
N ALA A 191 -6.76 -25.93 -23.04
CA ALA A 191 -7.33 -25.99 -21.71
C ALA A 191 -7.39 -24.58 -21.15
N ALA A 192 -8.56 -24.20 -20.62
CA ALA A 192 -8.73 -22.98 -19.83
C ALA A 192 -7.54 -22.85 -18.87
N PRO A 193 -7.00 -21.64 -18.62
CA PRO A 193 -5.78 -21.47 -17.84
C PRO A 193 -5.95 -22.21 -16.51
N ALA A 194 -5.27 -23.35 -16.40
CA ALA A 194 -5.47 -24.27 -15.29
C ALA A 194 -5.12 -23.50 -14.02
N ARG A 195 -6.05 -23.47 -13.05
CA ARG A 195 -5.77 -22.88 -11.74
C ARG A 195 -4.48 -23.52 -11.24
N LEU A 196 -3.45 -22.69 -11.02
CA LEU A 196 -2.20 -23.16 -10.45
C LEU A 196 -2.52 -23.83 -9.11
N SER A 197 -1.99 -25.04 -8.90
CA SER A 197 -2.12 -25.70 -7.61
C SER A 197 -1.47 -24.83 -6.53
N TRP A 198 -1.99 -24.91 -5.31
CA TRP A 198 -1.44 -24.20 -4.15
C TRP A 198 0.09 -24.42 -4.00
N ALA A 199 0.57 -25.65 -4.24
CA ALA A 199 2.00 -25.98 -4.25
C ALA A 199 2.81 -25.19 -5.30
N ARG A 200 2.29 -25.06 -6.53
CA ARG A 200 2.94 -24.28 -7.58
C ARG A 200 2.94 -22.78 -7.27
N LEU A 201 1.90 -22.28 -6.59
CA LEU A 201 1.84 -20.90 -6.12
C LEU A 201 2.89 -20.64 -5.03
N LEU A 202 3.06 -21.55 -4.07
CA LEU A 202 4.09 -21.43 -3.04
C LEU A 202 5.50 -21.35 -3.65
N LYS A 203 5.83 -22.24 -4.59
CA LYS A 203 7.12 -22.20 -5.31
C LYS A 203 7.32 -20.87 -6.05
N ARG A 204 6.29 -20.39 -6.75
CA ARG A 204 6.42 -19.17 -7.57
C ARG A 204 6.53 -17.88 -6.75
N VAL A 205 5.82 -17.79 -5.62
CA VAL A 205 5.72 -16.56 -4.81
C VAL A 205 6.75 -16.54 -3.69
N PHE A 206 7.00 -17.68 -3.05
CA PHE A 206 7.85 -17.78 -1.86
C PHE A 206 9.10 -18.64 -2.05
N ASP A 207 9.30 -19.21 -3.24
CA ASP A 207 10.40 -20.15 -3.53
C ASP A 207 10.39 -21.40 -2.62
N ILE A 208 9.19 -21.81 -2.18
CA ILE A 208 8.99 -23.01 -1.35
C ILE A 208 8.46 -24.13 -2.25
N ASP A 209 9.30 -25.11 -2.56
CA ASP A 209 8.89 -26.30 -3.31
C ASP A 209 8.52 -27.46 -2.37
N ILE A 210 7.23 -27.74 -2.28
CA ILE A 210 6.69 -28.90 -1.55
C ILE A 210 6.38 -30.10 -2.46
N GLY A 211 6.62 -29.95 -3.77
CA GLY A 211 6.43 -31.01 -4.77
C GLY A 211 7.66 -31.87 -4.98
N GLN A 212 8.78 -31.54 -4.34
CA GLN A 212 10.03 -32.29 -4.43
C GLN A 212 10.52 -32.66 -3.03
N CYS A 213 10.99 -33.89 -2.88
CA CYS A 213 11.59 -34.34 -1.62
C CYS A 213 12.94 -33.65 -1.40
N PRO A 214 13.16 -32.98 -0.26
CA PRO A 214 14.43 -32.31 0.01
C PRO A 214 15.61 -33.27 0.18
N GLN A 215 15.35 -34.55 0.45
CA GLN A 215 16.40 -35.56 0.69
C GLN A 215 16.80 -36.32 -0.58
N CYS A 216 15.86 -36.63 -1.47
CA CYS A 216 16.12 -37.46 -2.66
C CYS A 216 15.74 -36.79 -4.00
N GLY A 217 15.10 -35.62 -3.99
CA GLY A 217 14.67 -34.90 -5.21
C GLY A 217 13.48 -35.52 -5.94
N GLY A 218 12.94 -36.64 -5.47
CA GLY A 218 11.77 -37.31 -6.07
C GLY A 218 10.48 -36.49 -5.94
N PRO A 219 9.48 -36.73 -6.82
CA PRO A 219 8.20 -36.03 -6.77
C PRO A 219 7.40 -36.42 -5.52
N LEU A 220 6.88 -35.42 -4.81
CA LEU A 220 5.96 -35.59 -3.67
C LEU A 220 4.52 -35.33 -4.10
N THR A 221 3.59 -36.12 -3.54
CA THR A 221 2.14 -35.93 -3.72
C THR A 221 1.51 -35.50 -2.41
N ILE A 222 0.69 -34.45 -2.44
CA ILE A 222 -0.06 -34.00 -1.27
C ILE A 222 -1.22 -34.96 -1.06
N LEU A 223 -1.20 -35.69 0.07
CA LEU A 223 -2.25 -36.67 0.41
C LEU A 223 -3.42 -36.04 1.15
N ALA A 224 -3.15 -35.17 2.13
CA ALA A 224 -4.17 -34.49 2.92
C ALA A 224 -3.62 -33.20 3.55
N ALA A 225 -4.51 -32.25 3.82
CA ALA A 225 -4.24 -31.12 4.72
C ALA A 225 -4.88 -31.44 6.08
N ILE A 226 -4.07 -31.52 7.13
CA ILE A 226 -4.52 -31.83 8.49
C ILE A 226 -4.71 -30.50 9.22
N GLU A 227 -5.95 -30.19 9.59
CA GLU A 227 -6.30 -28.93 10.25
C GLU A 227 -6.64 -29.10 11.74
N ASP A 228 -6.89 -30.33 12.21
CA ASP A 228 -7.22 -30.61 13.61
C ASP A 228 -5.97 -30.46 14.51
N PRO A 229 -5.99 -29.53 15.48
CA PRO A 229 -4.84 -29.26 16.35
C PRO A 229 -4.36 -30.49 17.15
N THR A 230 -5.30 -31.34 17.58
CA THR A 230 -4.97 -32.53 18.39
C THR A 230 -4.28 -33.61 17.56
N VAL A 231 -4.67 -33.73 16.29
CA VAL A 231 -4.03 -34.66 15.34
C VAL A 231 -2.67 -34.14 14.93
N ILE A 232 -2.55 -32.83 14.66
CA ILE A 232 -1.27 -32.17 14.35
C ILE A 232 -0.28 -32.40 15.49
N ASP A 233 -0.68 -32.18 16.75
CA ASP A 233 0.18 -32.36 17.92
C ASP A 233 0.68 -33.81 18.06
N LYS A 234 -0.21 -34.79 17.90
CA LYS A 234 0.16 -36.22 17.91
C LYS A 234 1.17 -36.57 16.82
N ILE A 235 0.96 -36.09 15.59
CA ILE A 235 1.85 -36.37 14.45
C ILE A 235 3.21 -35.70 14.67
N LEU A 236 3.23 -34.41 15.03
CA LEU A 236 4.48 -33.67 15.23
C LEU A 236 5.28 -34.26 16.40
N SER A 237 4.61 -34.60 17.51
CA SER A 237 5.24 -35.26 18.65
C SER A 237 5.84 -36.62 18.27
N HIS A 238 5.13 -37.42 17.46
CA HIS A 238 5.65 -38.70 16.97
C HIS A 238 6.88 -38.53 16.06
N LEU A 239 6.93 -37.46 15.26
CA LEU A 239 8.06 -37.11 14.39
C LEU A 239 9.20 -36.39 15.13
N GLY A 240 9.08 -36.15 16.44
CA GLY A 240 10.07 -35.40 17.21
C GLY A 240 10.14 -33.90 16.89
N LEU A 241 9.09 -33.34 16.28
CA LEU A 241 8.97 -31.93 15.92
C LEU A 241 8.16 -31.17 16.97
N SER A 242 8.51 -29.89 17.19
CA SER A 242 7.75 -29.03 18.11
C SER A 242 6.35 -28.74 17.56
N ALA A 243 5.31 -29.20 18.27
CA ALA A 243 3.92 -28.84 17.99
C ALA A 243 3.57 -27.39 18.33
N ARG A 244 4.38 -26.77 19.21
CA ARG A 244 4.24 -25.34 19.51
C ARG A 244 4.82 -24.54 18.35
N ALA A 245 3.97 -23.71 17.73
CA ALA A 245 4.42 -22.71 16.78
C ALA A 245 5.50 -21.80 17.42
N PRO A 246 6.50 -21.33 16.65
CA PRO A 246 7.51 -20.41 17.17
C PRO A 246 6.81 -19.22 17.86
N PRO A 247 7.18 -18.88 19.11
CA PRO A 247 6.56 -17.75 19.79
C PRO A 247 6.72 -16.51 18.91
N ARG A 248 5.63 -15.79 18.68
CA ARG A 248 5.71 -14.51 17.97
C ARG A 248 6.57 -13.59 18.81
N SER A 249 7.80 -13.31 18.37
CA SER A 249 8.62 -12.30 19.02
C SER A 249 7.84 -10.99 19.02
N PRO A 250 7.85 -10.21 20.12
CA PRO A 250 7.38 -8.84 20.07
C PRO A 250 8.06 -8.12 18.91
N ALA A 251 7.34 -7.21 18.25
CA ALA A 251 7.95 -6.35 17.24
C ALA A 251 9.21 -5.73 17.87
N ARG A 252 10.37 -5.94 17.25
CA ARG A 252 11.64 -5.43 17.79
C ARG A 252 11.51 -3.91 17.90
N SER A 253 11.31 -3.40 19.10
CA SER A 253 11.56 -2.00 19.40
C SER A 253 13.07 -1.84 19.37
N PHE A 254 13.60 -1.25 18.30
CA PHE A 254 14.93 -0.67 18.40
C PHE A 254 14.81 0.46 19.41
N ASP A 255 15.39 0.27 20.58
CA ASP A 255 15.50 1.31 21.59
C ASP A 255 16.51 2.34 21.07
N ARG A 256 16.05 3.22 20.16
CA ARG A 256 16.88 4.28 19.57
C ARG A 256 17.27 5.35 20.59
N PHE A 257 16.84 5.22 21.85
CA PHE A 257 17.12 6.17 22.93
C PHE A 257 18.20 5.71 23.91
N GLN A 258 18.82 4.55 23.72
CA GLN A 258 20.11 4.24 24.35
C GLN A 258 21.27 4.65 23.42
N MET A 259 21.47 5.95 23.26
CA MET A 259 22.79 6.50 22.92
C MET A 259 23.10 7.55 23.97
N ALA A 260 23.91 7.13 24.95
CA ALA A 260 24.68 8.02 25.82
C ALA A 260 25.76 8.75 25.00
#